data_AF-A0A292YUU0-F1
#
_entry.id   AF-A0A292YUU0-F1
#
_cell.length_a   1.000
_cell.length_b   1.000
_cell.length_c   1.000
_cell.angle_alpha   90.00
_cell.angle_beta   90.00
_cell.angle_gamma   90.00
#
_symmetry.space_group_name_H-M   'P 1'
#
loop_
_entity.id
_entity.type
_entity.pdbx_description
1 polymer ?
#
loop_
_entity_poly.entity_id
_entity_poly.type
_entity_poly.pdbx_seq_one_letter_code
_entity_poly.pdbx_strand_id
1 'polypeptide(L)' 'MTGSRVDDLGLTVPDIEVAASRVTAAGATLLTTPAPMPGPGRMWMYCRLPWDGLPELGSRP' A
#
# COMPACT_ATOMS: atom_id res chain seq x y z
N MET A 1 11.93 20.49 -18.22
CA MET A 1 10.96 20.83 -17.16
C MET A 1 10.90 19.66 -16.20
N THR A 2 11.54 19.76 -15.04
CA THR A 2 11.32 18.83 -13.93
C THR A 2 10.24 19.44 -13.04
N GLY A 3 8.98 19.21 -13.40
CA GLY A 3 7.86 19.51 -12.52
C GLY A 3 7.75 18.41 -11.46
N SER A 4 7.61 18.79 -10.19
CA SER A 4 7.36 17.85 -9.10
C SER A 4 6.04 17.12 -9.37
N ARG A 5 6.08 15.81 -9.65
CA ARG A 5 4.90 14.95 -9.82
C ARG A 5 4.59 14.26 -8.49
N VAL A 6 3.31 14.06 -8.20
CA VAL A 6 2.87 13.14 -7.14
C VAL A 6 2.71 11.76 -7.77
N ASP A 7 3.41 10.76 -7.24
CA ASP A 7 3.47 9.42 -7.81
C ASP A 7 2.53 8.42 -7.12
N ASP A 8 2.31 8.56 -5.81
CA ASP A 8 1.54 7.62 -4.99
C ASP A 8 0.75 8.31 -3.85
N LEU A 9 -0.06 7.52 -3.15
CA LEU A 9 -0.83 7.96 -1.97
C LEU A 9 -0.61 7.00 -0.81
N GLY A 10 -0.01 7.49 0.28
CA GLY A 10 0.20 6.72 1.51
C GLY A 10 -1.02 6.65 2.42
N LEU A 11 -1.42 5.45 2.80
CA LEU A 11 -2.54 5.18 3.70
C LEU A 11 -2.10 4.28 4.86
N THR A 12 -2.47 4.66 6.08
CA THR A 12 -2.27 3.78 7.23
C THR A 12 -3.45 2.85 7.44
N VAL A 13 -3.15 1.57 7.63
CA VAL A 13 -4.14 0.53 7.94
C VAL A 13 -3.84 -0.12 9.31
N PRO A 14 -4.85 -0.63 10.03
CA PRO A 14 -4.60 -1.32 11.30
C PRO A 14 -3.87 -2.65 11.13
N ASP A 15 -4.19 -3.38 10.07
CA ASP A 15 -3.62 -4.70 9.76
C ASP A 15 -3.36 -4.80 8.26
N ILE A 16 -2.10 -5.06 7.90
CA ILE A 16 -1.65 -5.07 6.51
C ILE A 16 -2.15 -6.29 5.73
N GLU A 17 -2.30 -7.43 6.40
CA GLU A 17 -2.73 -8.69 5.78
C GLU A 17 -4.22 -8.64 5.49
N VAL A 18 -5.00 -8.11 6.44
CA VAL A 18 -6.43 -7.84 6.24
C VAL A 18 -6.62 -6.81 5.12
N ALA A 19 -5.80 -5.77 5.07
CA ALA A 19 -5.84 -4.78 3.99
C ALA A 19 -5.51 -5.40 2.62
N ALA A 20 -4.47 -6.24 2.55
CA ALA A 20 -4.07 -6.96 1.34
C ALA A 20 -5.22 -7.82 0.78
N SER A 21 -5.89 -8.57 1.65
CA SER A 21 -7.07 -9.36 1.27
C SER A 21 -8.21 -8.47 0.73
N ARG A 22 -8.53 -7.37 1.43
CA ARG A 22 -9.63 -6.47 1.04
C ARG A 22 -9.39 -5.76 -0.29
N VAL A 23 -8.20 -5.21 -0.51
CA VAL A 23 -7.90 -4.51 -1.77
C VAL A 23 -7.87 -5.50 -2.94
N THR A 24 -7.36 -6.72 -2.72
CA THR A 24 -7.38 -7.78 -3.74
C THR A 24 -8.81 -8.19 -4.09
N ALA A 25 -9.67 -8.38 -3.08
CA ALA A 25 -11.10 -8.68 -3.29
C ALA A 25 -11.83 -7.53 -4.02
N ALA A 26 -11.37 -6.29 -3.86
CA ALA A 26 -11.86 -5.12 -4.58
C ALA A 26 -11.27 -4.96 -6.01
N GLY A 27 -10.44 -5.92 -6.46
CA GLY A 27 -9.87 -5.93 -7.81
C GLY A 27 -8.47 -5.30 -7.91
N ALA A 28 -7.85 -4.91 -6.81
CA ALA A 28 -6.46 -4.43 -6.84
C ALA A 28 -5.48 -5.59 -7.11
N THR A 29 -4.36 -5.27 -7.77
CA THR A 29 -3.21 -6.16 -7.92
C THR A 29 -2.16 -5.80 -6.89
N LEU A 30 -1.77 -6.74 -6.02
CA LEU A 30 -0.63 -6.53 -5.13
C LEU A 30 0.66 -6.47 -5.95
N LEU A 31 1.47 -5.44 -5.73
CA LEU A 31 2.77 -5.27 -6.40
C LEU A 31 3.92 -5.80 -5.54
N THR A 32 3.71 -5.81 -4.22
CA THR A 32 4.57 -6.44 -3.23
C THR A 32 3.71 -7.22 -2.25
N THR A 33 4.29 -8.21 -1.58
CA THR A 33 3.69 -8.76 -0.35
C THR A 33 3.94 -7.80 0.81
N PRO A 34 3.18 -7.89 1.91
CA PRO A 34 3.52 -7.22 3.15
C PRO A 34 4.98 -7.48 3.55
N ALA A 35 5.71 -6.40 3.82
CA ALA A 35 7.12 -6.44 4.18
C ALA A 35 7.39 -5.55 5.39
N PRO A 36 8.41 -5.83 6.22
CA PRO A 36 8.77 -4.96 7.34
C PRO A 36 9.20 -3.56 6.89
N MET A 37 8.91 -2.55 7.72
CA MET A 37 9.44 -1.19 7.59
C MET A 37 10.04 -0.69 8.90
N PRO A 38 10.80 0.42 8.91
CA PRO A 38 11.36 0.98 10.14
C PRO A 38 10.30 1.24 11.23
N GLY A 39 10.54 0.69 12.42
CA GLY A 39 9.66 0.78 13.58
C GLY A 39 9.10 -0.59 14.01
N PRO A 40 8.82 -0.80 15.31
CA PRO A 40 8.39 -2.11 15.81
C PRO A 40 7.07 -2.58 15.18
N GLY A 41 7.06 -3.79 14.62
CA GLY A 41 5.83 -4.43 14.11
C GLY A 41 5.19 -3.78 12.88
N ARG A 42 5.84 -2.75 12.30
CA ARG A 42 5.29 -2.04 11.15
C ARG A 42 5.57 -2.79 9.86
N MET A 43 4.54 -2.89 9.03
CA MET A 43 4.58 -3.53 7.73
C MET A 43 4.13 -2.55 6.65
N TRP A 44 4.48 -2.81 5.40
CA TRP A 44 4.06 -2.03 4.25
C TRP A 44 3.90 -2.86 3.00
N MET A 45 3.17 -2.34 2.02
CA MET A 45 3.10 -2.88 0.67
C MET A 45 2.59 -1.84 -0.34
N TYR A 46 2.82 -2.09 -1.62
CA TYR A 46 2.12 -1.41 -2.71
C TYR A 46 1.05 -2.30 -3.35
N CYS A 47 -0.04 -1.69 -3.78
CA CYS A 47 -0.99 -2.30 -4.72
C CYS A 47 -1.31 -1.34 -5.87
N ARG A 48 -1.83 -1.87 -6.97
CA ARG A 48 -2.37 -1.10 -8.08
C ARG A 48 -3.88 -1.32 -8.16
N LEU A 49 -4.63 -0.23 -8.10
CA LEU A 49 -6.09 -0.25 -8.20
C LEU A 49 -6.53 -0.50 -9.66
N PRO A 50 -7.79 -0.92 -9.90
CA PRO A 50 -8.30 -1.16 -11.26
C PRO A 50 -8.24 0.04 -12.21
N TRP A 51 -8.11 1.26 -11.67
CA TRP A 51 -8.00 2.53 -12.39
C TRP A 51 -6.58 3.11 -12.34
N ASP A 52 -5.57 2.24 -12.21
CA ASP A 52 -4.13 2.56 -12.20
C ASP A 52 -3.64 3.47 -11.06
N GLY A 53 -4.45 3.70 -10.04
CA GLY A 53 -3.99 4.33 -8.79
C GLY A 53 -2.96 3.45 -8.06
N LEU A 54 -1.96 4.07 -7.44
CA LEU A 54 -0.86 3.40 -6.74
C LEU A 54 -0.84 3.74 -5.23
N PRO A 55 -1.65 3.08 -4.39
CA PRO A 55 -1.56 3.27 -2.94
C PRO A 55 -0.35 2.57 -2.33
N GLU A 56 0.33 3.27 -1.41
CA GLU A 56 1.22 2.67 -0.41
C GLU A 56 0.39 2.39 0.85
N LEU A 57 0.32 1.14 1.30
CA LEU A 57 -0.30 0.82 2.59
C LEU A 57 0.79 0.57 3.63
N GLY A 58 0.64 1.15 4.81
CA GLY A 58 1.50 0.89 5.96
C GLY A 58 0.70 0.57 7.21
N SER A 59 1.19 -0.35 8.05
CA SER A 59 0.59 -0.61 9.36
C SER A 59 1.15 0.30 10.45
N ARG A 60 0.34 0.52 11.48
CA ARG A 60 0.78 1.00 12.79
C ARG A 60 0.83 -0.19 13.76
N PRO A 61 1.65 -0.11 14.84
CA PRO A 61 1.57 -1.06 15.94
C PRO A 61 0.16 -1.14 16.54
#